data_AF-A0A0R0GW49-F1
#
_entry.id   AF-A0A0R0GW49-F1
#
_cell.length_a   1.000
_cell.length_b   1.000
_cell.length_c   1.000
_cell.angle_alpha   90.00
_cell.angle_beta   90.00
_cell.angle_gamma   90.00
#
_symmetry.space_group_name_H-M   'P 1'
#
loop_
_entity.id
_entity.type
_entity.pdbx_description
1 polymer ?
#
loop_
_entity_poly.entity_id
_entity_poly.type
_entity_poly.pdbx_seq_one_letter_code
_entity_poly.pdbx_strand_id
1 'polypeptide(L)'
;MVRGPYGANLNQLFELLHTKVPPTGFGHGSIGQGTDQVNGLALCRGYVNATNSTKKLQERCPPKKKGTIVWYDYCLIKYSNEYFFGEIDEKNKFYIVNIYDVDDPATFGDKVNELLSGLSYTASQIPMLYAISDHPNYCDGKQGARVVRGSCYVRYELYPIVEAP
;
A
#
# COMPACT_ATOMS: atom_id res chain seq x y z
N MET A 1 -14.15 -15.93 -9.50
CA MET A 1 -13.86 -16.34 -8.11
C MET A 1 -12.91 -17.53 -8.14
N VAL A 2 -11.86 -17.48 -7.34
CA VAL A 2 -11.09 -18.67 -6.96
C VAL A 2 -12.05 -19.58 -6.20
N ARG A 3 -12.25 -20.79 -6.69
CA ARG A 3 -13.15 -21.79 -6.10
C ARG A 3 -12.36 -22.73 -5.19
N GLY A 4 -13.05 -23.45 -4.30
CA GLY A 4 -12.44 -24.42 -3.40
C GLY A 4 -11.98 -23.82 -2.06
N PRO A 5 -11.24 -24.60 -1.24
CA PRO A 5 -10.88 -24.19 0.12
C PRO A 5 -10.05 -22.92 0.16
N TYR A 6 -9.11 -22.74 -0.79
CA TYR A 6 -8.41 -21.46 -0.98
C TYR A 6 -9.35 -20.25 -1.10
N GLY A 7 -10.44 -20.37 -1.87
CA GLY A 7 -11.41 -19.30 -2.05
C GLY A 7 -12.16 -18.96 -0.75
N ALA A 8 -12.51 -19.97 0.04
CA ALA A 8 -13.12 -19.77 1.36
C ALA A 8 -12.15 -19.09 2.34
N ASN A 9 -10.89 -19.54 2.35
CA ASN A 9 -9.83 -18.95 3.18
C ASN A 9 -9.54 -17.50 2.80
N LEU A 10 -9.61 -17.17 1.50
CA LEU A 10 -9.46 -15.79 1.02
C LEU A 10 -10.60 -14.89 1.49
N ASN A 11 -11.85 -15.38 1.49
CA ASN A 11 -12.96 -14.61 2.05
C ASN A 11 -12.79 -14.38 3.56
N GLN A 12 -12.39 -15.41 4.32
CA GLN A 12 -12.08 -15.28 5.74
C GLN A 12 -10.94 -14.30 6.01
N LEU A 13 -9.91 -14.26 5.15
CA LEU A 13 -8.83 -13.29 5.25
C LEU A 13 -9.34 -11.86 5.05
N PHE A 14 -10.27 -11.63 4.13
CA PHE A 14 -10.88 -10.30 3.97
C PHE A 14 -11.69 -9.87 5.19
N GLU A 15 -12.44 -10.77 5.82
CA GLU A 15 -13.12 -10.50 7.09
C GLU A 15 -12.10 -10.17 8.20
N LEU A 16 -11.00 -10.93 8.29
CA LEU A 16 -9.92 -10.65 9.24
C LEU A 16 -9.33 -9.25 9.06
N LEU A 17 -9.05 -8.86 7.81
CA LEU A 17 -8.51 -7.53 7.50
C LEU A 17 -9.53 -6.42 7.78
N HIS A 18 -10.82 -6.67 7.56
CA HIS A 18 -11.89 -5.73 7.89
C HIS A 18 -11.91 -5.38 9.39
N THR A 19 -11.54 -6.32 10.26
CA THR A 19 -11.42 -6.08 11.71
C THR A 19 -10.06 -5.50 12.11
N LYS A 20 -8.96 -5.95 11.50
CA LYS A 20 -7.61 -5.55 11.91
C LYS A 20 -7.16 -4.17 11.42
N VAL A 21 -7.63 -3.72 10.26
CA VAL A 21 -7.18 -2.46 9.65
C VAL A 21 -7.72 -1.20 10.33
N PRO A 22 -9.02 -1.09 10.70
CA PRO A 22 -9.57 0.17 11.22
C PRO A 22 -8.82 0.78 12.43
N PRO A 23 -8.35 0.01 13.44
CA PRO A 23 -7.73 0.60 14.64
C PRO A 23 -6.42 1.34 14.37
N THR A 24 -5.61 0.90 13.41
CA THR A 24 -4.24 1.41 13.19
C THR A 24 -3.99 1.86 11.75
N GLY A 25 -4.93 1.59 10.84
CA GLY A 25 -4.70 1.68 9.40
C GLY A 25 -3.91 0.50 8.83
N PHE A 26 -3.47 -0.49 9.61
CA PHE A 26 -2.68 -1.62 9.11
C PHE A 26 -3.14 -2.95 9.71
N GLY A 27 -3.25 -3.98 8.87
CA GLY A 27 -3.55 -5.33 9.31
C GLY A 27 -2.94 -6.37 8.39
N HIS A 28 -2.55 -7.51 8.95
CA HIS A 28 -2.09 -8.67 8.21
C HIS A 28 -2.55 -9.98 8.85
N GLY A 29 -2.51 -11.07 8.09
CA GLY A 29 -2.81 -12.40 8.58
C GLY A 29 -2.67 -13.49 7.53
N SER A 30 -2.70 -14.73 8.01
CA SER A 30 -2.70 -15.93 7.19
C SER A 30 -3.89 -16.80 7.59
N ILE A 31 -4.60 -17.35 6.60
CA ILE A 31 -5.74 -18.26 6.80
C ILE A 31 -5.50 -19.53 6.00
N GLY A 32 -5.83 -20.69 6.57
CA GLY A 32 -5.65 -21.99 5.94
C GLY A 32 -4.24 -22.56 6.12
N GLN A 33 -3.99 -23.70 5.47
CA GLN A 33 -2.71 -24.42 5.51
C GLN A 33 -2.41 -25.04 4.14
N GLY A 34 -1.13 -25.33 3.89
CA GLY A 34 -0.68 -26.02 2.68
C GLY A 34 -1.08 -25.27 1.40
N THR A 35 -1.64 -25.99 0.43
CA THR A 35 -2.03 -25.43 -0.88
C THR A 35 -3.20 -24.46 -0.82
N ASP A 36 -3.94 -24.44 0.28
CA ASP A 36 -5.09 -23.59 0.51
C ASP A 36 -4.79 -22.40 1.42
N GLN A 37 -3.54 -22.25 1.89
CA GLN A 37 -3.14 -21.11 2.69
C GLN A 37 -3.16 -19.82 1.88
N VAL A 38 -3.67 -18.75 2.50
CA VAL A 38 -3.71 -17.40 1.95
C VAL A 38 -3.04 -16.47 2.94
N ASN A 39 -2.04 -15.72 2.49
CA ASN A 39 -1.40 -14.66 3.26
C ASN A 39 -1.90 -13.31 2.72
N GLY A 40 -2.22 -12.36 3.60
CA GLY A 40 -2.62 -11.02 3.16
C GLY A 40 -2.34 -9.92 4.15
N LEU A 41 -2.19 -8.71 3.61
CA LEU A 41 -2.14 -7.47 4.36
C LEU A 41 -2.97 -6.38 3.69
N ALA A 42 -3.32 -5.38 4.49
CA ALA A 42 -3.89 -4.14 4.03
C ALA A 42 -3.30 -2.98 4.83
N LEU A 43 -3.00 -1.88 4.12
CA LEU A 43 -2.51 -0.62 4.67
C LEU A 43 -3.41 0.50 4.15
N CYS A 44 -4.15 1.14 5.03
CA CYS A 44 -5.04 2.24 4.75
C CYS A 44 -4.62 3.50 5.50
N ARG A 45 -4.91 4.67 4.95
CA ARG A 45 -4.73 5.94 5.65
C ARG A 45 -5.64 5.97 6.89
N GLY A 46 -5.09 6.31 8.06
CA GLY A 46 -5.67 6.16 9.40
C GLY A 46 -6.99 6.91 9.72
N TYR A 47 -7.67 7.46 8.72
CA TYR A 47 -9.00 8.09 8.87
C TYR A 47 -10.04 7.53 7.90
N VAL A 48 -9.63 6.65 6.98
CA VAL A 48 -10.54 6.08 6.00
C VAL A 48 -11.14 4.85 6.61
N ASN A 49 -12.47 4.81 6.69
CA ASN A 49 -13.23 3.67 7.18
C ASN A 49 -12.89 2.46 6.28
N ALA A 50 -11.89 1.68 6.70
CA ALA A 50 -11.29 0.60 5.91
C ALA A 50 -12.33 -0.45 5.50
N THR A 51 -13.44 -0.47 6.24
CA THR A 51 -14.64 -1.23 5.96
C THR A 51 -15.21 -1.01 4.56
N ASN A 52 -15.20 0.23 4.05
CA ASN A 52 -15.66 0.53 2.69
C ASN A 52 -14.65 0.08 1.62
N SER A 53 -13.36 0.12 1.94
CA SER A 53 -12.28 -0.23 1.01
C SER A 53 -12.22 -1.73 0.74
N THR A 54 -12.38 -2.57 1.77
CA THR A 54 -12.33 -4.04 1.58
C THR A 54 -13.58 -4.60 0.89
N LYS A 55 -14.78 -4.04 1.12
CA LYS A 55 -15.97 -4.38 0.31
C LYS A 55 -15.80 -4.00 -1.16
N LYS A 56 -15.35 -2.76 -1.43
CA LYS A 56 -15.05 -2.31 -2.80
C LYS A 56 -14.00 -3.19 -3.49
N LEU A 57 -13.07 -3.76 -2.74
CA LEU A 57 -12.07 -4.69 -3.27
C LEU A 57 -12.71 -5.98 -3.80
N GLN A 58 -13.60 -6.62 -3.03
CA GLN A 58 -14.26 -7.85 -3.47
C GLN A 58 -15.13 -7.62 -4.73
N GLU A 59 -15.77 -6.45 -4.81
CA GLU A 59 -16.61 -6.07 -5.95
C GLU A 59 -15.78 -5.72 -7.19
N ARG A 60 -14.75 -4.87 -7.04
CA ARG A 60 -13.94 -4.38 -8.18
C ARG A 60 -12.90 -5.39 -8.65
N CYS A 61 -12.38 -6.21 -7.74
CA CYS A 61 -11.40 -7.24 -8.05
C CYS A 61 -11.90 -8.58 -7.50
N PRO A 62 -12.91 -9.19 -8.16
CA PRO A 62 -13.35 -10.53 -7.79
C PRO A 62 -12.12 -11.42 -7.79
N PRO A 63 -11.85 -12.17 -6.70
CA PRO A 63 -10.61 -12.91 -6.60
C PRO A 63 -10.56 -13.92 -7.74
N LYS A 64 -9.65 -13.73 -8.70
CA LYS A 64 -9.50 -14.58 -9.90
C LYS A 64 -8.14 -15.28 -9.93
N LYS A 65 -7.20 -14.85 -9.09
CA LYS A 65 -5.82 -15.32 -9.07
C LYS A 65 -5.42 -15.68 -7.64
N LYS A 66 -4.39 -16.53 -7.49
CA LYS A 66 -3.84 -16.89 -6.19
C LYS A 66 -3.01 -15.78 -5.55
N GLY A 67 -2.66 -14.72 -6.28
CA GLY A 67 -2.08 -13.52 -5.70
C GLY A 67 -2.52 -12.26 -6.44
N THR A 68 -2.65 -11.16 -5.72
CA THR A 68 -3.03 -9.85 -6.26
C THR A 68 -2.54 -8.74 -5.33
N ILE A 69 -2.14 -7.61 -5.94
CA ILE A 69 -1.88 -6.35 -5.25
C ILE A 69 -2.84 -5.31 -5.85
N VAL A 70 -3.52 -4.54 -4.99
CA VAL A 70 -4.40 -3.45 -5.41
C VAL A 70 -4.01 -2.19 -4.65
N TRP A 71 -3.76 -1.11 -5.40
CA TRP A 71 -3.47 0.21 -4.87
C TRP A 71 -4.67 1.13 -5.14
N TYR A 72 -5.43 1.44 -4.08
CA TYR A 72 -6.40 2.54 -4.06
C TYR A 72 -5.73 3.81 -3.51
N ASP A 73 -6.32 4.98 -3.77
CA ASP A 73 -5.79 6.26 -3.27
C ASP A 73 -5.57 6.32 -1.76
N TYR A 74 -6.37 5.55 -1.02
CA TYR A 74 -6.35 5.52 0.44
C TYR A 74 -5.95 4.18 1.04
N CYS A 75 -5.81 3.12 0.23
CA CYS A 75 -5.53 1.78 0.73
C CYS A 75 -4.71 0.95 -0.25
N LEU A 76 -3.68 0.27 0.25
CA LEU A 76 -3.01 -0.86 -0.39
C LEU A 76 -3.60 -2.16 0.17
N ILE A 77 -3.92 -3.13 -0.69
CA ILE A 77 -4.29 -4.48 -0.29
C ILE A 77 -3.47 -5.49 -1.10
N LYS A 78 -2.85 -6.45 -0.43
CA LYS A 78 -2.06 -7.53 -1.06
C LYS A 78 -2.45 -8.86 -0.47
N TYR A 79 -2.68 -9.85 -1.32
CA TYR A 79 -2.81 -11.25 -0.91
C TYR A 79 -2.05 -12.17 -1.85
N SER A 80 -1.61 -13.31 -1.34
CA SER A 80 -0.92 -14.36 -2.11
C SER A 80 -1.03 -15.72 -1.42
N ASN A 81 -0.96 -16.79 -2.20
CA ASN A 81 -0.71 -18.13 -1.69
C ASN A 81 0.75 -18.32 -1.22
N GLU A 82 1.65 -17.46 -1.69
CA GLU A 82 3.04 -17.39 -1.24
C GLU A 82 3.15 -16.52 0.01
N TYR A 83 4.12 -16.83 0.87
CA TYR A 83 4.44 -15.98 2.02
C TYR A 83 5.25 -14.77 1.56
N PHE A 84 4.89 -13.57 2.01
CA PHE A 84 5.55 -12.33 1.60
C PHE A 84 5.67 -11.28 2.70
N PHE A 85 5.22 -11.57 3.93
CA PHE A 85 5.46 -10.65 5.04
C PHE A 85 6.95 -10.61 5.34
N GLY A 86 7.52 -9.44 5.63
CA GLY A 86 8.97 -9.37 5.82
C GLY A 86 9.75 -9.15 4.51
N GLU A 87 9.16 -9.44 3.35
CA GLU A 87 9.86 -9.44 2.07
C GLU A 87 9.67 -8.14 1.25
N ILE A 88 10.77 -7.64 0.69
CA ILE A 88 10.77 -6.48 -0.20
C ILE A 88 10.34 -6.91 -1.62
N ASP A 89 9.33 -6.26 -2.17
CA ASP A 89 8.86 -6.48 -3.54
C ASP A 89 9.45 -5.43 -4.47
N GLU A 90 10.53 -5.79 -5.17
CA GLU A 90 11.17 -4.91 -6.16
C GLU A 90 10.55 -4.97 -7.55
N LYS A 91 9.70 -5.96 -7.82
CA LYS A 91 9.12 -6.21 -9.15
C LYS A 91 7.94 -5.29 -9.42
N ASN A 92 7.06 -5.14 -8.44
CA ASN A 92 5.87 -4.32 -8.56
C ASN A 92 6.20 -2.91 -8.09
N LYS A 93 6.58 -2.01 -9.01
CA LYS A 93 6.76 -0.60 -8.70
C LYS A 93 6.25 0.32 -9.80
N PHE A 94 5.66 1.43 -9.40
CA PHE A 94 5.32 2.53 -10.29
C PHE A 94 5.35 3.85 -9.52
N TYR A 95 5.37 4.95 -10.26
CA TYR A 95 5.49 6.29 -9.70
C TYR A 95 4.36 7.14 -10.24
N ILE A 96 3.71 7.89 -9.37
CA ILE A 96 2.72 8.90 -9.75
C ILE A 96 3.30 10.24 -9.35
N VAL A 97 3.32 11.20 -10.25
CA VAL A 97 3.98 12.49 -10.04
C VAL A 97 2.99 13.58 -10.40
N ASN A 98 2.98 14.66 -9.63
CA ASN A 98 2.21 15.85 -9.99
C ASN A 98 2.79 16.44 -11.27
N ILE A 99 1.92 16.82 -12.20
CA ILE A 99 2.35 17.43 -13.47
C ILE A 99 2.91 18.84 -13.26
N TYR A 100 2.48 19.53 -12.20
CA TYR A 100 2.89 20.89 -11.87
C TYR A 100 4.16 20.92 -11.01
N ASP A 101 4.98 21.92 -11.29
CA ASP A 101 6.19 22.24 -10.54
C ASP A 101 5.85 23.15 -9.34
N VAL A 102 6.75 23.16 -8.35
CA VAL A 102 6.75 24.16 -7.29
C VAL A 102 7.54 25.40 -7.72
N ASP A 103 7.21 26.55 -7.15
CA ASP A 103 7.88 27.81 -7.49
C ASP A 103 9.34 27.87 -7.01
N ASP A 104 9.65 27.25 -5.86
CA ASP A 104 11.01 27.18 -5.28
C ASP A 104 11.42 25.71 -5.03
N PRO A 105 11.99 25.03 -6.04
CA PRO A 105 12.37 23.63 -5.94
C PRO A 105 13.43 23.35 -4.88
N ALA A 106 14.32 24.31 -4.60
CA ALA A 106 15.41 24.10 -3.65
C ALA A 106 14.88 24.03 -2.22
N THR A 107 14.17 25.07 -1.78
CA THR A 107 13.59 25.11 -0.43
C THR A 107 12.56 23.99 -0.24
N PHE A 108 11.76 23.72 -1.26
CA PHE A 108 10.79 22.62 -1.20
C PHE A 108 11.47 21.25 -1.13
N GLY A 109 12.52 21.04 -1.92
CA GLY A 109 13.32 19.80 -1.91
C GLY A 109 13.93 19.51 -0.55
N ASP A 110 14.48 20.51 0.13
CA ASP A 110 15.01 20.36 1.49
C ASP A 110 13.93 19.89 2.48
N LYS A 111 12.72 20.46 2.37
CA LYS A 111 11.58 20.06 3.21
C LYS A 111 11.07 18.66 2.89
N VAL A 112 11.04 18.27 1.61
CA VAL A 112 10.70 16.91 1.20
C VAL A 112 11.74 15.92 1.72
N ASN A 113 13.03 16.23 1.62
CA ASN A 113 14.11 15.37 2.13
C ASN A 113 14.05 15.21 3.66
N GLU A 114 13.79 16.30 4.38
CA GLU A 114 13.57 16.27 5.83
C GLU A 114 12.40 15.33 6.20
N LEU A 115 11.26 15.49 5.52
CA LEU A 115 10.08 14.65 5.70
C LEU A 115 10.35 13.18 5.39
N LEU A 116 10.91 12.88 4.21
CA LEU A 116 11.15 11.52 3.75
C LEU A 116 12.20 10.81 4.62
N SER A 117 13.23 11.51 5.08
CA SER A 117 14.23 10.96 5.99
C SER A 117 13.62 10.64 7.36
N GLY A 118 12.75 11.51 7.88
CA GLY A 118 12.04 11.26 9.15
C GLY A 118 11.09 10.07 9.06
N LEU A 119 10.36 9.94 7.94
CA LEU A 119 9.49 8.78 7.67
C LEU A 119 10.29 7.49 7.51
N SER A 120 11.40 7.55 6.77
CA SER A 120 12.33 6.43 6.57
C SER A 120 12.90 5.93 7.91
N TYR A 121 13.36 6.85 8.76
CA TYR A 121 13.83 6.52 10.11
C TYR A 121 12.72 5.89 10.96
N THR A 122 11.52 6.47 10.97
CA THR A 122 10.38 5.93 11.72
C THR A 122 10.04 4.50 11.26
N ALA A 123 9.99 4.29 9.95
CA ALA A 123 9.73 2.98 9.37
C ALA A 123 10.84 1.97 9.74
N SER A 124 12.11 2.38 9.78
CA SER A 124 13.21 1.48 10.15
C SER A 124 13.16 1.04 11.63
N GLN A 125 12.44 1.76 12.49
CA GLN A 125 12.29 1.39 13.91
C GLN A 125 11.09 0.47 14.17
N ILE A 126 10.17 0.32 13.21
CA ILE A 126 8.93 -0.43 13.40
C ILE A 126 9.03 -1.77 12.66
N PRO A 127 8.90 -2.92 13.36
CA PRO A 127 8.90 -4.23 12.71
C PRO A 127 7.84 -4.31 11.59
N MET A 128 8.21 -4.94 10.47
CA MET A 128 7.39 -5.10 9.26
C MET A 128 7.14 -3.82 8.43
N LEU A 129 7.72 -2.68 8.80
CA LEU A 129 7.76 -1.49 7.93
C LEU A 129 9.09 -1.42 7.18
N TYR A 130 9.07 -0.77 6.01
CA TYR A 130 10.24 -0.60 5.15
C TYR A 130 10.47 0.87 4.85
N ALA A 131 11.74 1.25 4.94
CA ALA A 131 12.24 2.49 4.37
C ALA A 131 12.52 2.30 2.86
N ILE A 132 12.23 3.32 2.06
CA ILE A 132 12.66 3.40 0.66
C ILE A 132 13.62 4.58 0.56
N SER A 133 14.81 4.33 0.02
CA SER A 133 15.77 5.40 -0.34
C SER A 133 15.63 5.85 -1.81
N ASP A 134 14.89 5.09 -2.62
CA ASP A 134 14.65 5.38 -4.03
C ASP A 134 13.68 6.55 -4.21
N HIS A 135 14.27 7.74 -4.47
CA HIS A 135 13.58 8.93 -4.92
C HIS A 135 14.06 9.25 -6.34
N PRO A 136 13.25 8.96 -7.39
CA PRO A 136 13.65 9.27 -8.75
C PRO A 136 13.74 10.78 -8.96
N ASN A 137 14.79 11.22 -9.65
CA ASN A 137 15.06 12.62 -9.96
C ASN A 137 13.90 13.37 -10.65
N TYR A 138 13.04 12.69 -11.41
CA TYR A 138 11.87 13.32 -12.03
C TYR A 138 10.77 13.70 -11.03
N CYS A 139 10.88 13.32 -9.76
CA CYS A 139 10.02 13.77 -8.67
C CYS A 139 10.50 15.11 -8.09
N ASP A 140 11.76 15.48 -8.35
CA ASP A 140 12.38 16.70 -7.82
C ASP A 140 11.64 17.94 -8.35
N GLY A 141 11.33 18.87 -7.44
CA GLY A 141 10.63 20.11 -7.78
C GLY A 141 9.15 19.94 -8.13
N LYS A 142 8.57 18.75 -7.97
CA LYS A 142 7.14 18.53 -8.22
C LYS A 142 6.29 18.82 -7.00
N GLN A 143 5.09 19.36 -7.22
CA GLN A 143 4.13 19.62 -6.14
C GLN A 143 3.69 18.36 -5.37
N GLY A 144 3.96 17.17 -5.91
CA GLY A 144 3.77 15.92 -5.19
C GLY A 144 4.30 14.72 -5.98
N ALA A 145 4.60 13.65 -5.27
CA ALA A 145 4.85 12.34 -5.86
C ALA A 145 4.43 11.20 -4.93
N ARG A 146 4.15 10.05 -5.55
CA ARG A 146 3.91 8.76 -4.91
C ARG A 146 4.90 7.75 -5.49
N VAL A 147 5.72 7.16 -4.63
CA VAL A 147 6.52 5.96 -4.93
C VAL A 147 5.71 4.77 -4.45
N VAL A 148 5.19 3.99 -5.39
CA VAL A 148 4.30 2.88 -5.09
C VAL A 148 5.03 1.58 -5.38
N ARG A 149 5.22 0.75 -4.35
CA ARG A 149 5.82 -0.58 -4.46
C ARG A 149 4.86 -1.66 -3.95
N GLY A 150 5.20 -2.92 -4.21
CA GLY A 150 4.44 -4.08 -3.74
C GLY A 150 4.58 -4.37 -2.24
N SER A 151 5.53 -3.74 -1.55
CA SER A 151 5.78 -3.90 -0.11
C SER A 151 5.74 -2.57 0.67
N CYS A 152 5.72 -1.43 -0.02
CA CYS A 152 5.77 -0.11 0.62
C CYS A 152 5.16 0.98 -0.27
N TYR A 153 4.74 2.07 0.36
CA TYR A 153 4.08 3.21 -0.28
C TYR A 153 4.58 4.49 0.37
N VAL A 154 5.19 5.37 -0.42
CA VAL A 154 5.67 6.69 0.03
C VAL A 154 4.95 7.76 -0.79
N ARG A 155 4.48 8.81 -0.11
CA ARG A 155 3.68 9.89 -0.72
C ARG A 155 3.99 11.23 -0.06
N TYR A 156 4.20 12.25 -0.88
CA TYR A 156 4.16 13.67 -0.48
C TYR A 156 3.34 14.45 -1.52
N GLU A 157 2.50 15.37 -1.06
CA GLU A 157 1.59 16.13 -1.94
C GLU A 157 1.26 17.48 -1.29
N LEU A 158 1.44 18.57 -2.04
CA LEU A 158 0.85 19.88 -1.73
C LEU A 158 -0.62 19.94 -2.16
N TYR A 159 -0.91 19.36 -3.33
CA TYR A 159 -2.24 19.28 -3.93
C TYR A 159 -2.51 17.83 -4.37
N PRO A 160 -3.78 17.39 -4.39
CA PRO A 160 -4.14 16.06 -4.87
C PRO A 160 -3.60 15.81 -6.28
N ILE A 161 -2.82 14.74 -6.45
CA ILE A 161 -2.31 14.34 -7.78
C ILE A 161 -3.43 13.73 -8.64
N VAL A 162 -4.37 13.05 -7.97
CA VAL A 162 -5.56 12.46 -8.59
C VAL A 162 -6.76 13.07 -7.87
N GLU A 163 -7.64 13.73 -8.62
CA GLU A 163 -8.91 14.18 -8.09
C GLU A 163 -9.79 12.95 -7.80
N ALA A 164 -10.29 12.86 -6.57
CA ALA A 164 -11.27 11.84 -6.25
C ALA A 164 -12.60 12.19 -6.95
N PRO A 165 -13.24 11.23 -7.65
CA PRO A 165 -14.56 11.45 -8.22
C PRO A 165 -15.64 11.65 -7.16
#